data_AF-A0A2M7UQU4-F1
#
_entry.id   AF-A0A2M7UQU4-F1
#
_cell.length_a   1.000
_cell.length_b   1.000
_cell.length_c   1.000
_cell.angle_alpha   90.00
_cell.angle_beta   90.00
_cell.angle_gamma   90.00
#
_symmetry.space_group_name_H-M   'P 1'
#
loop_
_entity.id
_entity.type
_entity.pdbx_description
1 polymer ?
#
loop_
_entity_poly.entity_id
_entity_poly.type
_entity_poly.pdbx_seq_one_letter_code
_entity_poly.pdbx_strand_id
1 'polypeptide(L)'
;MQPTTVNKIGGANMSQLDVVKQLVDTLEARKENMVLVVSAFEGVTDTLTKAMNRLSGTDYSEADIDEAFSVTKAKHDEIIAKFFPGERADAVIAKYEADFCALRQSLMTHKQVSNVLMPKSGSFKIRDQVIGFGEHIAAAFLQIYLEQEEKEARHFENVTADEEILDQGPITGARLHEAKKKGITKALREETRENVIRILGGHVGETPKGLIPHQSRGYSDIMAVDTALALKDMGGDLTATRFWKDVDGYFTANPKDLILKNDQNKPILHRDISNDEALENASAGSGLINVGALALAAKHGLDLHIRNIKKLDPEFGTNVTTGEIVTNKLFKTIVSNPRIDAITVKLSQMADQDGFAAAIATAFAEQELSIDQIGTDGTSMTFTTVLPKDEADQEACREKIRKIKGDLGMIDINGERYRVEGFQWAEGKATVSVIGSELLKNPGVLGSIYSTLTASDIEIHLVSHSIMKRRFSFLIDPNKCQEAVRLIHSVYVDNDKMVIAEVDTKRAEQEAGMRGTFLR
;
A
#
# COMPACT_ATOMS: atom_id res chain seq x y z
N MET A 1 27.62 -4.74 20.85
CA MET A 1 26.96 -3.43 20.68
C MET A 1 25.57 -3.54 21.27
N GLN A 2 24.92 -2.45 21.65
CA GLN A 2 23.50 -2.51 21.99
C GLN A 2 22.70 -2.84 20.71
N PRO A 3 21.67 -3.69 20.80
CA PRO A 3 20.88 -4.10 19.63
C PRO A 3 20.15 -2.89 19.05
N THR A 4 20.29 -2.66 17.74
CA THR A 4 19.62 -1.57 17.04
C THR A 4 18.31 -2.05 16.43
N THR A 5 17.24 -1.27 16.58
CA THR A 5 15.93 -1.58 15.99
C THR A 5 15.38 -0.39 15.21
N VAL A 6 14.76 -0.69 14.06
CA VAL A 6 13.99 0.29 13.28
C VAL A 6 12.52 0.09 13.58
N ASN A 7 11.84 1.15 14.00
CA ASN A 7 10.46 1.11 14.47
C ASN A 7 9.61 2.09 13.67
N LYS A 8 8.82 1.55 12.75
CA LYS A 8 7.91 2.32 11.90
C LYS A 8 6.58 2.53 12.60
N ILE A 9 6.13 3.79 12.69
CA ILE A 9 4.87 4.18 13.32
C ILE A 9 3.94 4.82 12.27
N GLY A 10 2.71 4.31 12.15
CA GLY A 10 1.70 4.83 11.22
C GLY A 10 0.94 6.06 11.75
N GLY A 11 0.25 6.80 10.87
CA GLY A 11 -0.37 8.08 11.23
C GLY A 11 -1.47 8.02 12.30
N ALA A 12 -2.28 6.95 12.30
CA ALA A 12 -3.27 6.73 13.35
C ALA A 12 -2.60 6.59 14.74
N ASN A 13 -1.45 5.91 14.79
CA ASN A 13 -0.69 5.73 16.02
C ASN A 13 0.06 7.00 16.42
N MET A 14 0.53 7.79 15.45
CA MET A 14 1.15 9.10 15.71
C MET A 14 0.19 10.09 16.37
N SER A 15 -1.12 9.95 16.14
CA SER A 15 -2.15 10.80 16.78
C SER A 15 -2.35 10.47 18.28
N GLN A 16 -1.61 9.48 18.79
CA GLN A 16 -1.61 9.02 20.18
C GLN A 16 -0.18 9.05 20.76
N LEU A 17 0.40 10.24 20.93
CA LEU A 17 1.79 10.41 21.38
C LEU A 17 2.09 9.70 22.72
N ASP A 18 1.13 9.63 23.64
CA ASP A 18 1.27 8.86 24.90
C ASP A 18 1.58 7.38 24.63
N VAL A 19 0.94 6.77 23.64
CA VAL A 19 1.15 5.37 23.26
C VAL A 19 2.53 5.19 22.61
N VAL A 20 2.95 6.17 21.80
CA VAL A 20 4.30 6.18 21.23
C VAL A 20 5.36 6.28 22.32
N LYS A 21 5.13 7.09 23.37
CA LYS A 21 6.03 7.19 24.52
C LYS A 21 6.08 5.91 25.34
N GLN A 22 4.94 5.24 25.57
CA GLN A 22 4.94 3.92 26.22
C GLN A 22 5.71 2.87 25.42
N LEU A 23 5.66 2.95 24.08
CA LEU A 23 6.49 2.12 23.21
C LEU A 23 7.98 2.45 23.42
N VAL A 24 8.37 3.73 23.40
CA VAL A 24 9.75 4.15 23.66
C VAL A 24 10.24 3.62 25.02
N ASP A 25 9.46 3.81 26.09
CA ASP A 25 9.78 3.30 27.44
C ASP A 25 10.02 1.78 27.43
N THR A 26 9.19 1.04 26.70
CA THR A 26 9.30 -0.42 26.58
C THR A 26 10.58 -0.83 25.87
N LEU A 27 10.96 -0.13 24.80
CA LEU A 27 12.16 -0.44 24.02
C LEU A 27 13.45 -0.02 24.77
N GLU A 28 13.43 1.10 25.50
CA GLU A 28 14.53 1.51 26.36
C GLU A 28 14.76 0.55 27.53
N ALA A 29 13.68 0.04 28.15
CA ALA A 29 13.78 -0.99 29.19
C ALA A 29 14.47 -2.27 28.69
N ARG A 30 14.40 -2.52 27.38
CA ARG A 30 15.10 -3.62 26.69
C ARG A 30 16.50 -3.26 26.21
N LYS A 31 16.98 -2.05 26.47
CA LYS A 31 18.28 -1.51 26.06
C LYS A 31 18.49 -1.54 24.54
N GLU A 32 17.41 -1.30 23.79
CA GLU A 32 17.46 -1.22 22.34
C GLU A 32 17.82 0.20 21.88
N ASN A 33 18.78 0.32 20.97
CA ASN A 33 19.04 1.55 20.23
C ASN A 33 17.97 1.70 19.15
N MET A 34 17.06 2.66 19.31
CA MET A 34 15.92 2.77 18.41
C MET A 34 16.06 3.90 17.39
N VAL A 35 15.70 3.58 16.15
CA VAL A 35 15.40 4.55 15.09
C VAL A 35 13.91 4.51 14.81
N LEU A 36 13.22 5.62 15.04
CA LEU A 36 11.79 5.79 14.79
C LEU A 36 11.60 6.35 13.38
N VAL A 37 10.77 5.68 12.57
CA VAL A 37 10.35 6.17 11.25
C VAL A 37 8.86 6.46 11.30
N VAL A 38 8.47 7.73 11.18
CA VAL A 38 7.10 8.17 11.47
C VAL A 38 6.35 8.62 10.23
N SER A 39 5.07 8.29 10.18
CA SER A 39 4.12 8.87 9.22
C SER A 39 3.59 10.23 9.69
N ALA A 40 3.00 11.00 8.78
CA ALA A 40 2.22 12.18 9.14
C ALA A 40 1.05 11.77 10.06
N PHE A 41 0.52 12.72 10.82
CA PHE A 41 -0.69 12.48 11.61
C PHE A 41 -1.87 12.05 10.75
N GLU A 42 -2.86 11.40 11.37
CA GLU A 42 -3.95 10.75 10.65
C GLU A 42 -4.71 11.73 9.73
N GLY A 43 -4.81 11.36 8.46
CA GLY A 43 -5.49 12.14 7.43
C GLY A 43 -4.80 13.45 7.04
N VAL A 44 -3.60 13.78 7.56
CA VAL A 44 -2.85 14.98 7.11
C VAL A 44 -2.36 14.80 5.68
N THR A 45 -1.75 13.67 5.34
CA THR A 45 -1.30 13.37 3.96
C THR A 45 -2.46 13.42 2.97
N ASP A 46 -3.65 12.95 3.35
CA ASP A 46 -4.84 12.97 2.50
C ASP A 46 -5.33 14.40 2.28
N THR A 47 -5.39 15.23 3.33
CA THR A 47 -5.70 16.66 3.21
C THR A 47 -4.70 17.38 2.30
N LEU A 48 -3.40 17.16 2.49
CA LEU A 48 -2.34 17.76 1.68
C LEU A 48 -2.40 17.28 0.22
N THR A 49 -2.72 16.01 -0.01
CA THR A 49 -2.90 15.47 -1.37
C THR A 49 -4.13 16.06 -2.06
N LYS A 50 -5.27 16.17 -1.36
CA LYS A 50 -6.50 16.80 -1.88
C LYS A 50 -6.26 18.27 -2.21
N ALA A 51 -5.55 18.98 -1.35
CA ALA A 51 -5.08 20.33 -1.61
C ALA A 51 -4.22 20.39 -2.88
N MET A 52 -3.18 19.55 -2.98
CA MET A 52 -2.31 19.51 -4.16
C MET A 52 -3.04 19.20 -5.47
N ASN A 53 -4.05 18.33 -5.44
CA ASN A 53 -4.88 18.04 -6.62
C ASN A 53 -5.78 19.22 -7.03
N ARG A 54 -6.14 20.13 -6.11
CA ARG A 54 -6.79 21.41 -6.46
C ARG A 54 -5.78 22.39 -7.06
N LEU A 55 -4.55 22.37 -6.55
CA LEU A 55 -3.45 23.24 -6.96
C LEU A 55 -2.73 22.77 -8.24
N SER A 56 -3.05 21.60 -8.79
CA SER A 56 -2.39 21.06 -10.00
C SER A 56 -2.74 21.76 -11.31
N GLY A 57 -3.58 22.81 -11.29
CA GLY A 57 -3.75 23.75 -12.39
C GLY A 57 -2.71 24.89 -12.34
N THR A 58 -2.49 25.60 -13.45
CA THR A 58 -1.59 26.78 -13.47
C THR A 58 -2.18 28.03 -12.78
N ASP A 59 -3.44 27.97 -12.34
CA ASP A 59 -4.24 29.11 -11.84
C ASP A 59 -4.65 28.97 -10.36
N TYR A 60 -3.75 28.55 -9.47
CA TYR A 60 -4.02 28.63 -8.02
C TYR A 60 -3.59 29.97 -7.43
N SER A 61 -4.39 30.53 -6.53
CA SER A 61 -4.13 31.77 -5.79
C SER A 61 -3.42 31.51 -4.46
N GLU A 62 -2.92 32.57 -3.81
CA GLU A 62 -2.42 32.47 -2.43
C GLU A 62 -3.53 32.02 -1.47
N ALA A 63 -4.78 32.39 -1.73
CA ALA A 63 -5.92 31.98 -0.91
C ALA A 63 -6.16 30.46 -0.98
N ASP A 64 -5.92 29.82 -2.12
CA ASP A 64 -6.07 28.37 -2.27
C ASP A 64 -5.01 27.60 -1.46
N ILE A 65 -3.80 28.15 -1.40
CA ILE A 65 -2.70 27.64 -0.56
C ILE A 65 -3.08 27.81 0.92
N ASP A 66 -3.55 28.98 1.31
CA ASP A 66 -3.94 29.28 2.68
C ASP A 66 -5.13 28.41 3.14
N GLU A 67 -6.13 28.17 2.29
CA GLU A 67 -7.25 27.27 2.58
C GLU A 67 -6.76 25.83 2.81
N ALA A 68 -5.97 25.29 1.88
CA ALA A 68 -5.40 23.94 1.96
C ALA A 68 -4.68 23.68 3.29
N PHE A 69 -3.96 24.70 3.75
CA PHE A 69 -3.16 24.60 4.94
C PHE A 69 -3.90 24.94 6.23
N SER A 70 -4.94 25.76 6.17
CA SER A 70 -5.82 26.04 7.33
C SER A 70 -6.41 24.76 7.91
N VAL A 71 -6.82 23.82 7.05
CA VAL A 71 -7.36 22.51 7.46
C VAL A 71 -6.29 21.66 8.16
N THR A 72 -5.05 21.71 7.66
CA THR A 72 -3.93 20.98 8.26
C THR A 72 -3.51 21.61 9.58
N LYS A 73 -3.54 22.95 9.68
CA LYS A 73 -3.29 23.71 10.91
C LYS A 73 -4.29 23.36 12.01
N ALA A 74 -5.59 23.31 11.71
CA ALA A 74 -6.60 22.92 12.69
C ALA A 74 -6.32 21.55 13.33
N LYS A 75 -5.92 20.54 12.52
CA LYS A 75 -5.52 19.22 13.03
C LYS A 75 -4.28 19.28 13.91
N HIS A 76 -3.28 20.06 13.52
CA HIS A 76 -2.07 20.23 14.34
C HIS A 76 -2.38 20.97 15.65
N ASP A 77 -3.21 22.00 15.62
CA ASP A 77 -3.64 22.75 16.81
C ASP A 77 -4.38 21.84 17.81
N GLU A 78 -5.22 20.91 17.33
CA GLU A 78 -5.85 19.89 18.18
C GLU A 78 -4.82 18.99 18.88
N ILE A 79 -3.77 18.58 18.17
CA ILE A 79 -2.68 17.77 18.73
C ILE A 79 -1.85 18.59 19.73
N ILE A 80 -1.57 19.86 19.40
CA ILE A 80 -0.84 20.78 20.28
C ILE A 80 -1.60 20.95 21.60
N ALA A 81 -2.89 21.32 21.51
CA ALA A 81 -3.75 21.52 22.68
C ALA A 81 -3.88 20.26 23.55
N LYS A 82 -3.78 19.07 22.94
CA LYS A 82 -3.89 17.79 23.64
C LYS A 82 -2.60 17.39 24.38
N PHE A 83 -1.43 17.60 23.78
CA PHE A 83 -0.18 17.00 24.28
C PHE A 83 0.85 18.00 24.83
N PHE A 84 0.69 19.30 24.56
CA PHE A 84 1.68 20.31 24.92
C PHE A 84 1.05 21.39 25.81
N PRO A 85 1.42 21.47 27.09
CA PRO A 85 0.92 22.48 28.01
C PRO A 85 1.77 23.77 28.02
N GLY A 86 1.11 24.93 28.17
CA GLY A 86 1.75 26.21 28.49
C GLY A 86 2.80 26.67 27.46
N GLU A 87 3.94 27.18 27.94
CA GLU A 87 5.02 27.74 27.10
C GLU A 87 5.60 26.74 26.09
N ARG A 88 5.41 25.42 26.30
CA ARG A 88 5.85 24.39 25.34
C ARG A 88 4.93 24.32 24.12
N ALA A 89 3.64 24.61 24.28
CA ALA A 89 2.74 24.78 23.15
C ALA A 89 3.23 25.94 22.27
N ASP A 90 3.64 27.05 22.88
CA ASP A 90 4.16 28.22 22.15
C ASP A 90 5.42 27.89 21.35
N ALA A 91 6.33 27.08 21.92
CA ALA A 91 7.53 26.61 21.21
C ALA A 91 7.20 25.73 19.99
N VAL A 92 6.25 24.79 20.14
CA VAL A 92 5.79 23.95 19.03
C VAL A 92 5.10 24.79 17.97
N ILE A 93 4.22 25.71 18.37
CA ILE A 93 3.53 26.63 17.46
C ILE A 93 4.53 27.49 16.70
N ALA A 94 5.52 28.08 17.38
CA ALA A 94 6.52 28.93 16.74
C ALA A 94 7.35 28.15 15.70
N LYS A 95 7.78 26.92 16.03
CA LYS A 95 8.49 26.06 15.07
C LYS A 95 7.58 25.69 13.90
N TYR A 96 6.36 25.25 14.20
CA TYR A 96 5.37 24.88 13.19
C TYR A 96 5.06 26.03 12.23
N GLU A 97 4.86 27.25 12.74
CA GLU A 97 4.61 28.43 11.92
C GLU A 97 5.82 28.84 11.09
N ALA A 98 7.04 28.69 11.60
CA ALA A 98 8.26 28.91 10.82
C ALA A 98 8.41 27.92 9.66
N ASP A 99 8.24 26.61 9.94
CA ASP A 99 8.30 25.55 8.93
C ASP A 99 7.20 25.75 7.88
N PHE A 100 6.02 26.20 8.31
CA PHE A 100 4.91 26.55 7.45
C PHE A 100 5.21 27.74 6.53
N CYS A 101 5.78 28.80 7.07
CA CYS A 101 6.18 29.98 6.29
C CYS A 101 7.24 29.60 5.24
N ALA A 102 8.19 28.73 5.59
CA ALA A 102 9.19 28.25 4.66
C ALA A 102 8.56 27.45 3.50
N LEU A 103 7.60 26.56 3.80
CA LEU A 103 6.87 25.82 2.76
C LEU A 103 6.06 26.77 1.86
N ARG A 104 5.34 27.73 2.44
CA ARG A 104 4.59 28.75 1.68
C ARG A 104 5.51 29.52 0.74
N GLN A 105 6.68 29.95 1.22
CA GLN A 105 7.66 30.67 0.41
C GLN A 105 8.21 29.82 -0.75
N SER A 106 8.48 28.53 -0.51
CA SER A 106 8.90 27.58 -1.56
C SER A 106 7.85 27.45 -2.66
N LEU A 107 6.57 27.27 -2.27
CA LEU A 107 5.43 27.18 -3.18
C LEU A 107 5.25 28.43 -4.04
N MET A 108 5.38 29.61 -3.43
CA MET A 108 5.26 30.89 -4.11
C MET A 108 6.40 31.14 -5.11
N THR A 109 7.62 30.78 -4.71
CA THR A 109 8.79 30.86 -5.59
C THR A 109 8.61 29.92 -6.78
N HIS A 110 8.12 28.70 -6.55
CA HIS A 110 7.86 27.77 -7.65
C HIS A 110 6.77 28.28 -8.60
N LYS A 111 5.68 28.89 -8.12
CA LYS A 111 4.64 29.49 -8.98
C LYS A 111 5.23 30.54 -9.94
N GLN A 112 6.14 31.36 -9.44
CA GLN A 112 6.82 32.38 -10.26
C GLN A 112 7.72 31.72 -11.32
N VAL A 113 8.42 30.65 -10.98
CA VAL A 113 9.32 29.93 -11.91
C VAL A 113 8.57 29.08 -12.93
N SER A 114 7.49 28.40 -12.54
CA SER A 114 6.67 27.56 -13.44
C SER A 114 5.97 28.38 -14.51
N ASN A 115 5.59 29.62 -14.20
CA ASN A 115 5.02 30.57 -15.16
C ASN A 115 6.05 31.07 -16.19
N VAL A 116 7.36 30.83 -15.98
CA VAL A 116 8.43 31.38 -16.83
C VAL A 116 9.20 30.30 -17.59
N LEU A 117 9.37 29.06 -17.07
CA LEU A 117 10.26 28.08 -17.73
C LEU A 117 9.72 26.68 -18.08
N MET A 118 8.87 25.98 -17.31
CA MET A 118 8.45 24.60 -17.66
C MET A 118 7.14 24.12 -16.98
N PRO A 119 6.07 23.75 -17.72
CA PRO A 119 4.77 23.42 -17.11
C PRO A 119 4.57 21.96 -16.65
N LYS A 120 5.45 20.99 -16.94
CA LYS A 120 5.16 19.55 -16.66
C LYS A 120 6.09 18.82 -15.68
N SER A 121 7.32 19.26 -15.47
CA SER A 121 8.33 18.55 -14.64
C SER A 121 8.51 19.14 -13.23
N GLY A 122 8.06 20.38 -12.99
CA GLY A 122 8.12 21.01 -11.65
C GLY A 122 7.00 20.57 -10.69
N SER A 123 5.86 20.12 -11.21
CA SER A 123 4.68 19.75 -10.42
C SER A 123 4.93 18.62 -9.41
N PHE A 124 5.76 17.65 -9.77
CA PHE A 124 6.07 16.52 -8.89
C PHE A 124 6.98 16.92 -7.72
N LYS A 125 7.90 17.88 -7.90
CA LYS A 125 8.77 18.36 -6.80
C LYS A 125 7.98 19.03 -5.69
N ILE A 126 7.06 19.90 -6.08
CA ILE A 126 6.18 20.57 -5.13
C ILE A 126 5.32 19.56 -4.38
N ARG A 127 4.74 18.62 -5.12
CA ARG A 127 3.88 17.60 -4.52
C ARG A 127 4.63 16.81 -3.45
N ASP A 128 5.86 16.42 -3.72
CA ASP A 128 6.74 15.72 -2.79
C ASP A 128 7.03 16.57 -1.55
N GLN A 129 7.43 17.84 -1.73
CA GLN A 129 7.66 18.79 -0.63
C GLN A 129 6.42 18.94 0.27
N VAL A 130 5.25 19.14 -0.33
CA VAL A 130 4.01 19.36 0.42
C VAL A 130 3.57 18.09 1.15
N ILE A 131 3.63 16.92 0.51
CA ILE A 131 3.27 15.66 1.17
C ILE A 131 4.26 15.32 2.29
N GLY A 132 5.56 15.50 2.04
CA GLY A 132 6.62 15.25 3.01
C GLY A 132 6.58 16.15 4.23
N PHE A 133 6.06 17.38 4.07
CA PHE A 133 5.87 18.31 5.16
C PHE A 133 5.05 17.71 6.31
N GLY A 134 4.02 16.92 6.01
CA GLY A 134 3.21 16.26 7.04
C GLY A 134 4.03 15.31 7.93
N GLU A 135 5.00 14.60 7.34
CA GLU A 135 5.89 13.68 8.08
C GLU A 135 6.98 14.44 8.84
N HIS A 136 7.50 15.53 8.25
CA HIS A 136 8.45 16.42 8.91
C HIS A 136 7.85 17.05 10.19
N ILE A 137 6.63 17.58 10.11
CA ILE A 137 5.94 18.16 11.27
C ILE A 137 5.65 17.09 12.34
N ALA A 138 5.18 15.91 11.94
CA ALA A 138 4.92 14.82 12.89
C ALA A 138 6.19 14.37 13.63
N ALA A 139 7.33 14.29 12.94
CA ALA A 139 8.61 13.95 13.53
C ALA A 139 9.13 15.05 14.48
N ALA A 140 8.97 16.32 14.12
CA ALA A 140 9.31 17.45 14.99
C ALA A 140 8.46 17.47 16.27
N PHE A 141 7.15 17.24 16.16
CA PHE A 141 6.25 17.16 17.31
C PHE A 141 6.65 16.01 18.24
N LEU A 142 7.00 14.86 17.67
CA LEU A 142 7.46 13.72 18.47
C LEU A 142 8.76 14.01 19.20
N GLN A 143 9.74 14.67 18.57
CA GLN A 143 10.96 15.08 19.25
C GLN A 143 10.64 15.95 20.47
N ILE A 144 9.88 17.03 20.28
CA ILE A 144 9.58 17.98 21.36
C ILE A 144 8.80 17.29 22.49
N TYR A 145 7.87 16.41 22.13
CA TYR A 145 7.11 15.64 23.11
C TYR A 145 8.00 14.69 23.92
N LEU A 146 8.92 13.97 23.27
CA LEU A 146 9.86 13.07 23.96
C LEU A 146 10.84 13.84 24.85
N GLU A 147 11.34 15.00 24.42
CA GLU A 147 12.18 15.89 25.24
C GLU A 147 11.42 16.40 26.48
N GLN A 148 10.12 16.68 26.35
CA GLN A 148 9.25 17.02 27.48
C GLN A 148 9.17 15.88 28.51
N GLU A 149 9.18 14.64 28.04
CA GLU A 149 9.15 13.41 28.83
C GLU A 149 10.56 12.96 29.27
N GLU A 150 11.53 13.88 29.24
CA GLU A 150 12.92 13.68 29.68
C GLU A 150 13.68 12.61 28.89
N LYS A 151 13.31 12.41 27.62
CA LYS A 151 14.00 11.52 26.68
C LYS A 151 14.93 12.31 25.76
N GLU A 152 16.13 11.81 25.52
CA GLU A 152 17.00 12.39 24.49
C GLU A 152 16.54 11.94 23.09
N ALA A 153 16.02 12.87 22.29
CA ALA A 153 15.55 12.60 20.94
C ALA A 153 16.19 13.56 19.92
N ARG A 154 16.34 13.11 18.67
CA ARG A 154 16.78 13.94 17.55
C ARG A 154 16.06 13.58 16.27
N HIS A 155 15.32 14.53 15.74
CA HIS A 155 14.76 14.52 14.40
C HIS A 155 15.80 14.96 13.37
N PHE A 156 15.93 14.19 12.29
CA PHE A 156 16.77 14.56 11.15
C PHE A 156 15.92 15.26 10.09
N GLU A 157 15.90 16.58 10.15
CA GLU A 157 14.95 17.45 9.45
C GLU A 157 15.04 17.46 7.92
N ASN A 158 16.09 16.89 7.31
CA ASN A 158 16.33 16.95 5.87
C ASN A 158 17.10 15.72 5.35
N VAL A 159 16.57 14.52 5.59
CA VAL A 159 17.13 13.33 4.93
C VAL A 159 16.73 13.36 3.45
N THR A 160 17.65 13.81 2.60
CA THR A 160 17.49 13.89 1.15
C THR A 160 18.16 12.72 0.45
N ALA A 161 17.65 12.39 -0.74
CA ALA A 161 18.33 11.43 -1.61
C ALA A 161 19.60 12.06 -2.17
N ASP A 162 20.68 11.29 -2.24
CA ASP A 162 21.96 11.75 -2.78
C ASP A 162 21.85 12.15 -4.26
N GLU A 163 22.07 13.44 -4.55
CA GLU A 163 21.90 14.02 -5.89
C GLU A 163 22.88 13.44 -6.91
N GLU A 164 24.13 13.20 -6.50
CA GLU A 164 25.16 12.64 -7.37
C GLU A 164 24.76 11.27 -7.91
N ILE A 165 24.08 10.44 -7.10
CA ILE A 165 23.55 9.14 -7.54
C ILE A 165 22.38 9.33 -8.50
N LEU A 166 21.48 10.29 -8.23
CA LEU A 166 20.30 10.54 -9.06
C LEU A 166 20.64 11.13 -10.44
N ASP A 167 21.75 11.88 -10.55
CA ASP A 167 22.18 12.53 -11.79
C ASP A 167 22.91 11.58 -12.75
N GLN A 168 23.22 10.35 -12.35
CA GLN A 168 23.86 9.33 -13.20
C GLN A 168 22.92 8.75 -14.29
N GLY A 169 21.68 9.22 -14.42
CA GLY A 169 20.79 8.88 -15.54
C GLY A 169 19.29 8.88 -15.18
N PRO A 170 18.46 8.05 -15.86
CA PRO A 170 17.03 7.92 -15.54
C PRO A 170 16.79 7.43 -14.12
N ILE A 171 15.84 8.00 -13.40
CA ILE A 171 15.64 7.64 -12.00
C ILE A 171 14.78 6.37 -11.92
N THR A 172 15.43 5.25 -11.63
CA THR A 172 14.79 3.96 -11.38
C THR A 172 14.53 3.77 -9.89
N GLY A 173 13.62 2.85 -9.52
CA GLY A 173 13.39 2.51 -8.11
C GLY A 173 14.67 2.05 -7.38
N ALA A 174 15.55 1.33 -8.07
CA ALA A 174 16.83 0.89 -7.52
C ALA A 174 17.79 2.06 -7.25
N ARG A 175 17.90 3.00 -8.20
CA ARG A 175 18.74 4.19 -8.05
C ARG A 175 18.22 5.12 -6.96
N LEU A 176 16.90 5.28 -6.88
CA LEU A 176 16.27 6.04 -5.82
C LEU A 176 16.57 5.42 -4.45
N HIS A 177 16.38 4.10 -4.29
CA HIS A 177 16.73 3.38 -3.08
C HIS A 177 18.20 3.65 -2.65
N GLU A 178 19.14 3.52 -3.58
CA GLU A 178 20.57 3.73 -3.30
C GLU A 178 20.86 5.17 -2.85
N ALA A 179 20.30 6.16 -3.55
CA ALA A 179 20.44 7.57 -3.22
C ALA A 179 19.87 7.90 -1.82
N LYS A 180 18.69 7.37 -1.50
CA LYS A 180 18.07 7.52 -0.17
C LYS A 180 18.92 6.89 0.93
N LYS A 181 19.37 5.65 0.71
CA LYS A 181 20.19 4.92 1.67
C LYS A 181 21.48 5.67 1.99
N LYS A 182 22.13 6.30 1.00
CA LYS A 182 23.31 7.16 1.20
C LYS A 182 22.96 8.41 2.03
N GLY A 183 21.84 9.07 1.74
CA GLY A 183 21.33 10.19 2.54
C GLY A 183 21.04 9.84 4.01
N ILE A 184 20.33 8.73 4.24
CA ILE A 184 20.06 8.20 5.59
C ILE A 184 21.36 7.89 6.32
N THR A 185 22.29 7.22 5.65
CA THR A 185 23.61 6.88 6.21
C THR A 185 24.35 8.13 6.67
N LYS A 186 24.34 9.21 5.87
CA LYS A 186 24.95 10.48 6.22
C LYS A 186 24.30 11.07 7.48
N ALA A 187 22.98 11.16 7.52
CA ALA A 187 22.24 11.69 8.66
C ALA A 187 22.50 10.89 9.95
N LEU A 188 22.44 9.56 9.88
CA LEU A 188 22.65 8.71 11.06
C LEU A 188 24.10 8.78 11.58
N ARG A 189 25.09 9.05 10.73
CA ARG A 189 26.50 9.24 11.15
C ARG A 189 26.75 10.56 11.86
N GLU A 190 25.90 11.57 11.68
CA GLU A 190 26.02 12.87 12.36
C GLU A 190 25.61 12.80 13.84
N GLU A 191 24.93 11.74 14.26
CA GLU A 191 24.52 11.52 15.65
C GLU A 191 25.27 10.33 16.26
N THR A 192 26.40 10.65 16.90
CA THR A 192 27.30 9.66 17.51
C THR A 192 26.99 9.39 18.98
N ARG A 193 26.07 10.13 19.61
CA ARG A 193 25.70 9.89 21.01
C ARG A 193 24.97 8.56 21.17
N GLU A 194 25.27 7.89 22.27
CA GLU A 194 24.56 6.70 22.73
C GLU A 194 23.22 7.10 23.35
N ASN A 195 22.22 6.20 23.32
CA ASN A 195 20.90 6.38 23.91
C ASN A 195 20.06 7.56 23.37
N VAL A 196 20.45 8.20 22.26
CA VAL A 196 19.61 9.17 21.56
C VAL A 196 18.61 8.46 20.65
N ILE A 197 17.34 8.77 20.83
CA ILE A 197 16.24 8.32 19.97
C ILE A 197 16.33 9.06 18.65
N ARG A 198 16.61 8.33 17.57
CA ARG A 198 16.77 8.89 16.22
C ARG A 198 15.42 8.89 15.52
N ILE A 199 14.94 10.04 15.06
CA ILE A 199 13.61 10.18 14.45
C ILE A 199 13.76 10.62 12.99
N LEU A 200 13.15 9.85 12.09
CA LEU A 200 13.10 10.10 10.65
C LEU A 200 11.64 10.27 10.22
N GLY A 201 11.39 11.32 9.44
CA GLY A 201 10.16 11.39 8.66
C GLY A 201 10.10 10.27 7.63
N GLY A 202 8.90 9.78 7.35
CA GLY A 202 8.69 8.77 6.32
C GLY A 202 9.18 9.24 4.95
N HIS A 203 9.01 10.52 4.62
CA HIS A 203 9.31 11.08 3.32
C HIS A 203 10.79 11.43 3.23
N VAL A 204 11.44 11.03 2.14
CA VAL A 204 12.73 11.60 1.79
C VAL A 204 12.43 12.95 1.19
N GLY A 205 13.10 13.99 1.67
CA GLY A 205 12.90 15.37 1.23
C GLY A 205 13.15 15.57 -0.27
N GLU A 206 13.23 16.84 -0.69
CA GLU A 206 13.32 17.26 -2.08
C GLU A 206 14.14 16.31 -2.97
N THR A 207 13.51 15.84 -4.06
CA THR A 207 14.22 15.09 -5.09
C THR A 207 14.45 15.99 -6.30
N PRO A 208 15.67 16.02 -6.90
CA PRO A 208 16.02 16.91 -8.02
C PRO A 208 15.14 16.79 -9.27
N LYS A 209 14.21 15.82 -9.36
CA LYS A 209 13.29 15.66 -10.50
C LYS A 209 11.82 15.50 -10.12
N GLY A 210 11.44 15.52 -8.83
CA GLY A 210 10.06 15.28 -8.40
C GLY A 210 9.63 13.86 -8.74
N LEU A 211 9.79 12.95 -7.80
CA LEU A 211 9.87 11.52 -8.09
C LEU A 211 8.68 10.72 -7.65
N ILE A 212 7.63 11.34 -7.12
CA ILE A 212 6.40 10.62 -6.82
C ILE A 212 5.31 10.92 -7.86
N PRO A 213 5.39 10.35 -9.07
CA PRO A 213 4.23 10.36 -9.93
C PRO A 213 3.13 9.40 -9.40
N HIS A 214 3.44 8.37 -8.58
CA HIS A 214 2.47 7.28 -8.32
C HIS A 214 2.41 6.65 -6.90
N GLN A 215 3.21 7.06 -5.91
CA GLN A 215 3.19 6.46 -4.56
C GLN A 215 2.90 7.48 -3.46
N SER A 216 1.64 7.88 -3.31
CA SER A 216 1.22 8.79 -2.23
C SER A 216 1.04 8.10 -0.86
N ARG A 217 0.98 6.75 -0.80
CA ARG A 217 0.69 6.01 0.45
C ARG A 217 1.71 4.91 0.73
N GLY A 218 2.14 4.82 1.99
CA GLY A 218 3.04 3.78 2.49
C GLY A 218 4.52 4.03 2.26
N TYR A 219 4.91 5.26 1.90
CA TYR A 219 6.30 5.63 1.69
C TYR A 219 7.15 5.50 2.98
N SER A 220 6.58 5.84 4.14
CA SER A 220 7.20 5.59 5.44
C SER A 220 7.54 4.12 5.70
N ASP A 221 6.82 3.17 5.07
CA ASP A 221 7.17 1.76 5.17
C ASP A 221 8.46 1.46 4.38
N ILE A 222 8.62 2.07 3.20
CA ILE A 222 9.83 1.95 2.37
C ILE A 222 11.01 2.60 3.09
N MET A 223 10.82 3.79 3.68
CA MET A 223 11.85 4.50 4.45
C MET A 223 12.34 3.69 5.65
N ALA A 224 11.47 2.93 6.31
CA ALA A 224 11.87 2.03 7.38
C ALA A 224 12.79 0.91 6.87
N VAL A 225 12.49 0.34 5.70
CA VAL A 225 13.36 -0.66 5.05
C VAL A 225 14.67 -0.04 4.59
N ASP A 226 14.65 1.14 3.96
CA ASP A 226 15.85 1.88 3.56
C ASP A 226 16.76 2.18 4.76
N THR A 227 16.16 2.57 5.89
CA THR A 227 16.86 2.83 7.16
C THR A 227 17.50 1.57 7.73
N ALA A 228 16.75 0.47 7.75
CA ALA A 228 17.27 -0.83 8.20
C ALA A 228 18.46 -1.27 7.34
N LEU A 229 18.36 -1.14 6.02
CA LEU A 229 19.45 -1.47 5.09
C LEU A 229 20.66 -0.54 5.25
N ALA A 230 20.45 0.77 5.47
CA ALA A 230 21.52 1.70 5.77
C ALA A 230 22.28 1.31 7.05
N LEU A 231 21.55 0.96 8.12
CA LEU A 231 22.15 0.50 9.38
C LEU A 231 22.94 -0.80 9.21
N LYS A 232 22.42 -1.76 8.43
CA LYS A 232 23.10 -3.02 8.11
C LYS A 232 24.41 -2.75 7.35
N ASP A 233 24.40 -1.86 6.36
CA ASP A 233 25.58 -1.49 5.58
C ASP A 233 26.62 -0.71 6.42
N MET A 234 26.18 0.02 7.44
CA MET A 234 27.05 0.67 8.42
C MET A 234 27.72 -0.33 9.39
N GLY A 235 27.39 -1.63 9.31
CA GLY A 235 27.88 -2.65 10.25
C GLY A 235 27.17 -2.60 11.61
N GLY A 236 25.99 -1.98 11.68
CA GLY A 236 25.18 -1.93 12.89
C GLY A 236 24.58 -3.30 13.24
N ASP A 237 24.39 -3.54 14.54
CA ASP A 237 23.73 -4.74 15.08
C ASP A 237 22.20 -4.61 14.94
N LEU A 238 21.71 -4.55 13.70
CA LEU A 238 20.28 -4.47 13.41
C LEU A 238 19.61 -5.80 13.80
N THR A 239 18.78 -5.75 14.84
CA THR A 239 18.10 -6.95 15.37
C THR A 239 16.64 -7.08 14.94
N ALA A 240 15.98 -5.96 14.61
CA ALA A 240 14.58 -5.99 14.16
C ALA A 240 14.19 -4.76 13.33
N THR A 241 13.35 -4.97 12.33
CA THR A 241 12.60 -3.91 11.63
C THR A 241 11.10 -4.08 11.90
N ARG A 242 10.57 -3.30 12.84
CA ARG A 242 9.20 -3.43 13.37
C ARG A 242 8.26 -2.39 12.76
N PHE A 243 7.09 -2.84 12.35
CA PHE A 243 5.97 -2.06 11.87
C PHE A 243 4.89 -2.07 12.94
N TRP A 244 4.78 -0.96 13.68
CA TRP A 244 3.80 -0.79 14.73
C TRP A 244 2.46 -0.37 14.14
N LYS A 245 1.49 -1.29 14.18
CA LYS A 245 0.14 -1.18 13.63
C LYS A 245 -0.89 -1.22 14.77
N ASP A 246 -2.15 -1.00 14.43
CA ASP A 246 -3.31 -1.09 15.32
C ASP A 246 -3.87 -2.53 15.44
N VAL A 247 -3.26 -3.47 14.74
CA VAL A 247 -3.60 -4.90 14.72
C VAL A 247 -2.40 -5.77 15.06
N ASP A 248 -2.67 -7.03 15.41
CA ASP A 248 -1.66 -8.00 15.83
C ASP A 248 -0.76 -8.50 14.69
N GLY A 249 -1.22 -8.45 13.45
CA GLY A 249 -0.50 -8.99 12.30
C GLY A 249 -1.43 -9.55 11.24
N TYR A 250 -0.94 -10.52 10.46
CA TYR A 250 -1.74 -11.21 9.46
C TYR A 250 -2.59 -12.29 10.10
N PHE A 251 -3.89 -12.28 9.79
CA PHE A 251 -4.82 -13.32 10.19
C PHE A 251 -5.21 -14.19 9.00
N THR A 252 -5.81 -15.35 9.26
CA THR A 252 -6.39 -16.23 8.21
C THR A 252 -7.47 -15.55 7.38
N ALA A 253 -8.17 -14.58 7.96
CA ALA A 253 -9.03 -13.64 7.27
C ALA A 253 -9.14 -12.38 8.14
N ASN A 254 -9.59 -11.26 7.56
CA ASN A 254 -9.89 -10.07 8.33
C ASN A 254 -10.97 -10.38 9.39
N PRO A 255 -10.71 -10.14 10.69
CA PRO A 255 -11.67 -10.42 11.75
C PRO A 255 -13.05 -9.80 11.52
N LYS A 256 -13.10 -8.61 10.88
CA LYS A 256 -14.36 -7.91 10.59
C LYS A 256 -15.23 -8.63 9.55
N ASP A 257 -14.63 -9.44 8.68
CA ASP A 257 -15.33 -10.15 7.61
C ASP A 257 -15.88 -11.51 8.08
N LEU A 258 -15.41 -12.01 9.24
CA LEU A 258 -15.86 -13.26 9.85
C LEU A 258 -16.92 -13.07 10.95
N ILE A 259 -17.33 -11.83 11.25
CA ILE A 259 -18.27 -11.57 12.36
C ILE A 259 -19.66 -12.11 12.03
N LEU A 260 -20.06 -13.18 12.71
CA LEU A 260 -21.44 -13.62 12.89
C LEU A 260 -21.70 -13.87 14.39
N LYS A 261 -22.98 -13.81 14.79
CA LYS A 261 -23.43 -14.00 16.19
C LYS A 261 -23.09 -15.39 16.78
N ASN A 262 -22.65 -16.34 15.95
CA ASN A 262 -22.35 -17.71 16.37
C ASN A 262 -20.86 -17.99 16.15
N ASP A 263 -20.18 -18.31 17.26
CA ASP A 263 -18.74 -18.29 17.52
C ASP A 263 -17.88 -19.35 16.77
N GLN A 264 -18.30 -19.81 15.58
CA GLN A 264 -17.67 -20.95 14.90
C GLN A 264 -16.47 -20.61 14.01
N ASN A 265 -16.37 -19.39 13.46
CA ASN A 265 -15.25 -18.99 12.60
C ASN A 265 -14.38 -17.95 13.30
N LYS A 266 -13.22 -18.36 13.82
CA LYS A 266 -12.28 -17.43 14.47
C LYS A 266 -11.09 -17.16 13.54
N PRO A 267 -10.76 -15.87 13.29
CA PRO A 267 -9.54 -15.54 12.57
C PRO A 267 -8.33 -15.99 13.40
N ILE A 268 -7.42 -16.75 12.79
CA ILE A 268 -6.20 -17.23 13.45
C ILE A 268 -5.04 -16.31 13.07
N LEU A 269 -4.30 -15.82 14.05
CA LEU A 269 -3.10 -15.02 13.82
C LEU A 269 -1.97 -15.91 13.29
N HIS A 270 -1.36 -15.51 12.18
CA HIS A 270 -0.14 -16.12 11.68
C HIS A 270 1.06 -15.62 12.47
N ARG A 271 1.81 -16.54 13.08
CA ARG A 271 3.10 -16.19 13.70
C ARG A 271 4.15 -15.83 12.65
N ASP A 272 4.18 -16.59 11.55
CA ASP A 272 5.14 -16.40 10.48
C ASP A 272 4.44 -16.49 9.11
N ILE A 273 4.77 -15.56 8.23
CA ILE A 273 4.33 -15.50 6.84
C ILE A 273 5.55 -15.24 5.95
N SER A 274 5.60 -15.84 4.77
CA SER A 274 6.73 -15.56 3.86
C SER A 274 6.55 -14.18 3.26
N ASN A 275 7.65 -13.56 2.83
CA ASN A 275 7.59 -12.26 2.16
C ASN A 275 6.72 -12.33 0.89
N ASP A 276 6.84 -13.40 0.10
CA ASP A 276 5.96 -13.64 -1.06
C ASP A 276 4.48 -13.67 -0.69
N GLU A 277 4.12 -14.36 0.40
CA GLU A 277 2.74 -14.42 0.89
C GLU A 277 2.28 -13.04 1.38
N ALA A 278 3.13 -12.30 2.08
CA ALA A 278 2.85 -10.92 2.49
C ALA A 278 2.67 -9.99 1.28
N LEU A 279 3.44 -10.18 0.21
CA LEU A 279 3.36 -9.41 -1.03
C LEU A 279 2.02 -9.65 -1.75
N GLU A 280 1.60 -10.91 -1.84
CA GLU A 280 0.27 -11.27 -2.38
C GLU A 280 -0.86 -10.72 -1.51
N ASN A 281 -0.68 -10.75 -0.18
CA ASN A 281 -1.65 -10.17 0.75
C ASN A 281 -1.76 -8.66 0.57
N ALA A 282 -0.64 -7.95 0.46
CA ALA A 282 -0.61 -6.52 0.25
C ALA A 282 -1.24 -6.14 -1.10
N SER A 283 -0.91 -6.89 -2.15
CA SER A 283 -1.47 -6.71 -3.51
C SER A 283 -2.97 -7.01 -3.57
N ALA A 284 -3.46 -7.98 -2.79
CA ALA A 284 -4.89 -8.26 -2.66
C ALA A 284 -5.67 -7.23 -1.82
N GLY A 285 -4.98 -6.29 -1.16
CA GLY A 285 -5.59 -5.18 -0.43
C GLY A 285 -5.57 -5.27 1.10
N SER A 286 -4.83 -6.21 1.71
CA SER A 286 -4.73 -6.30 3.19
C SER A 286 -4.00 -5.12 3.84
N GLY A 287 -3.19 -4.37 3.08
CA GLY A 287 -2.70 -3.04 3.44
C GLY A 287 -1.79 -2.91 4.68
N LEU A 288 -1.25 -4.01 5.22
CA LEU A 288 -0.44 -3.97 6.45
C LEU A 288 0.95 -3.38 6.24
N ILE A 289 1.67 -3.79 5.19
CA ILE A 289 2.95 -3.21 4.78
C ILE A 289 2.85 -2.87 3.30
N ASN A 290 3.40 -1.72 2.90
CA ASN A 290 3.47 -1.33 1.50
C ASN A 290 4.17 -2.38 0.62
N VAL A 291 3.62 -2.65 -0.57
CA VAL A 291 4.14 -3.62 -1.55
C VAL A 291 5.61 -3.34 -1.92
N GLY A 292 5.97 -2.06 -2.09
CA GLY A 292 7.35 -1.64 -2.39
C GLY A 292 8.32 -1.92 -1.24
N ALA A 293 7.88 -1.77 0.01
CA ALA A 293 8.69 -2.10 1.18
C ALA A 293 8.92 -3.61 1.31
N LEU A 294 7.88 -4.42 1.06
CA LEU A 294 7.99 -5.88 1.04
C LEU A 294 8.94 -6.36 -0.07
N ALA A 295 8.78 -5.83 -1.30
CA ALA A 295 9.63 -6.17 -2.42
C ALA A 295 11.10 -5.79 -2.18
N LEU A 296 11.35 -4.62 -1.59
CA LEU A 296 12.70 -4.19 -1.22
C LEU A 296 13.30 -5.09 -0.13
N ALA A 297 12.51 -5.44 0.89
CA ALA A 297 12.95 -6.33 1.95
C ALA A 297 13.30 -7.74 1.42
N ALA A 298 12.49 -8.30 0.52
CA ALA A 298 12.76 -9.57 -0.16
C ALA A 298 14.08 -9.53 -0.93
N LYS A 299 14.30 -8.46 -1.71
CA LYS A 299 15.51 -8.29 -2.51
C LYS A 299 16.80 -8.32 -1.68
N HIS A 300 16.74 -7.84 -0.44
CA HIS A 300 17.91 -7.71 0.45
C HIS A 300 17.95 -8.73 1.60
N GLY A 301 17.03 -9.71 1.61
CA GLY A 301 16.93 -10.71 2.69
C GLY A 301 16.74 -10.06 4.07
N LEU A 302 15.86 -9.06 4.14
CA LEU A 302 15.51 -8.38 5.38
C LEU A 302 14.15 -8.88 5.89
N ASP A 303 14.15 -9.45 7.08
CA ASP A 303 12.92 -9.88 7.74
C ASP A 303 12.24 -8.68 8.43
N LEU A 304 10.91 -8.64 8.36
CA LEU A 304 10.09 -7.55 8.89
C LEU A 304 9.15 -8.09 9.97
N HIS A 305 8.73 -7.24 10.90
CA HIS A 305 7.94 -7.64 12.05
C HIS A 305 6.72 -6.76 12.20
N ILE A 306 5.51 -7.31 12.12
CA ILE A 306 4.29 -6.55 12.40
C ILE A 306 3.96 -6.72 13.88
N ARG A 307 3.77 -5.62 14.58
CA ARG A 307 3.49 -5.57 16.02
C ARG A 307 2.30 -4.67 16.30
N ASN A 308 1.57 -4.96 17.37
CA ASN A 308 0.45 -4.14 17.80
C ASN A 308 0.91 -3.09 18.81
N ILE A 309 0.80 -1.81 18.45
CA ILE A 309 1.22 -0.71 19.31
C ILE A 309 0.44 -0.65 20.63
N LYS A 310 -0.80 -1.15 20.65
CA LYS A 310 -1.64 -1.14 21.86
C LYS A 310 -1.26 -2.23 22.86
N LYS A 311 -0.56 -3.27 22.41
CA LYS A 311 -0.09 -4.37 23.26
C LYS A 311 1.31 -4.12 23.82
N LEU A 312 2.11 -3.28 23.14
CA LEU A 312 3.48 -2.92 23.54
C LEU A 312 4.36 -4.16 23.78
N ASP A 313 4.12 -5.24 23.05
CA ASP A 313 4.95 -6.45 23.10
C ASP A 313 5.78 -6.53 21.80
N PRO A 314 7.11 -6.31 21.87
CA PRO A 314 7.98 -6.31 20.70
C PRO A 314 8.17 -7.69 20.05
N GLU A 315 7.76 -8.77 20.71
CA GLU A 315 7.87 -10.15 20.23
C GLU A 315 6.52 -10.71 19.73
N PHE A 316 5.41 -10.20 20.25
CA PHE A 316 4.08 -10.64 19.84
C PHE A 316 3.61 -9.99 18.53
N GLY A 317 3.38 -10.82 17.53
CA GLY A 317 2.68 -10.44 16.31
C GLY A 317 2.95 -11.44 15.18
N THR A 318 3.11 -10.93 13.97
CA THR A 318 3.51 -11.71 12.79
C THR A 318 4.91 -11.33 12.33
N ASN A 319 5.75 -12.32 12.05
CA ASN A 319 7.02 -12.15 11.37
C ASN A 319 6.82 -12.39 9.88
N VAL A 320 7.37 -11.48 9.07
CA VAL A 320 7.44 -11.59 7.62
C VAL A 320 8.87 -11.98 7.28
N THR A 321 9.09 -13.25 6.95
CA THR A 321 10.43 -13.77 6.69
C THR A 321 10.70 -13.90 5.20
N THR A 322 11.94 -13.61 4.81
CA THR A 322 12.46 -13.82 3.46
C THR A 322 12.92 -15.26 3.21
N GLY A 323 13.02 -16.07 4.27
CA GLY A 323 13.32 -17.49 4.20
C GLY A 323 12.12 -18.38 3.82
N GLU A 324 12.39 -19.66 3.60
CA GLU A 324 11.32 -20.66 3.39
C GLU A 324 10.55 -20.95 4.68
N ILE A 325 9.23 -20.93 4.58
CA ILE A 325 8.35 -21.43 5.63
C ILE A 325 7.86 -22.81 5.23
N VAL A 326 8.29 -23.83 5.97
CA VAL A 326 7.73 -25.17 5.82
C VAL A 326 6.36 -25.20 6.50
N THR A 327 5.31 -25.39 5.72
CA THR A 327 3.94 -25.51 6.19
C THR A 327 3.24 -26.65 5.47
N ASN A 328 2.45 -27.44 6.19
CA ASN A 328 1.58 -28.45 5.61
C ASN A 328 0.18 -27.89 5.27
N LYS A 329 -0.09 -26.62 5.58
CA LYS A 329 -1.36 -25.98 5.27
C LYS A 329 -1.41 -25.54 3.81
N LEU A 330 -2.45 -25.98 3.11
CA LEU A 330 -2.72 -25.59 1.72
C LEU A 330 -3.01 -24.08 1.56
N PHE A 331 -3.64 -23.50 2.58
CA PHE A 331 -4.12 -22.13 2.60
C PHE A 331 -3.63 -21.39 3.84
N LYS A 332 -3.33 -20.10 3.68
CA LYS A 332 -2.98 -19.24 4.82
C LYS A 332 -3.95 -18.11 5.01
N THR A 333 -4.28 -17.34 3.96
CA THR A 333 -5.04 -16.10 4.14
C THR A 333 -6.10 -15.90 3.08
N ILE A 334 -7.25 -15.37 3.50
CA ILE A 334 -8.33 -14.91 2.64
C ILE A 334 -8.42 -13.39 2.78
N VAL A 335 -8.37 -12.68 1.66
CA VAL A 335 -8.40 -11.22 1.59
C VAL A 335 -9.58 -10.78 0.72
N SER A 336 -10.43 -9.92 1.26
CA SER A 336 -11.58 -9.33 0.59
C SER A 336 -11.31 -7.86 0.27
N ASN A 337 -11.65 -7.41 -0.94
CA ASN A 337 -11.64 -6.01 -1.33
C ASN A 337 -12.98 -5.64 -2.00
N PRO A 338 -13.89 -4.94 -1.32
CA PRO A 338 -15.23 -4.62 -1.84
C PRO A 338 -15.30 -3.33 -2.67
N ARG A 339 -14.18 -2.84 -3.19
CA ARG A 339 -14.08 -1.54 -3.89
C ARG A 339 -13.44 -1.73 -5.25
N ILE A 340 -14.06 -2.53 -6.10
CA ILE A 340 -13.53 -2.86 -7.43
C ILE A 340 -14.53 -2.44 -8.49
N ASP A 341 -14.08 -1.73 -9.51
CA ASP A 341 -14.83 -1.59 -10.76
C ASP A 341 -14.18 -2.47 -11.83
N ALA A 342 -15.01 -3.11 -12.66
CA ALA A 342 -14.55 -3.96 -13.76
C ALA A 342 -15.05 -3.42 -15.10
N ILE A 343 -14.13 -3.31 -16.06
CA ILE A 343 -14.35 -2.78 -17.40
C ILE A 343 -14.02 -3.88 -18.39
N THR A 344 -15.02 -4.35 -19.12
CA THR A 344 -14.86 -5.37 -20.17
C THR A 344 -14.95 -4.72 -21.54
N VAL A 345 -13.89 -4.85 -22.32
CA VAL A 345 -13.80 -4.34 -23.68
C VAL A 345 -13.83 -5.52 -24.64
N LYS A 346 -14.82 -5.52 -25.53
CA LYS A 346 -15.01 -6.56 -26.52
C LYS A 346 -14.49 -6.12 -27.89
N LEU A 347 -13.60 -6.94 -28.46
CA LEU A 347 -13.18 -6.83 -29.84
C LEU A 347 -12.81 -8.23 -30.35
N SER A 348 -13.82 -8.96 -30.81
CA SER A 348 -13.75 -10.41 -30.99
C SER A 348 -12.63 -10.89 -31.92
N GLN A 349 -12.21 -10.07 -32.89
CA GLN A 349 -11.15 -10.44 -33.84
C GLN A 349 -9.73 -10.11 -33.35
N MET A 350 -9.60 -9.22 -32.37
CA MET A 350 -8.29 -8.66 -31.94
C MET A 350 -8.00 -8.86 -30.45
N ALA A 351 -8.90 -9.48 -29.69
CA ALA A 351 -8.74 -9.64 -28.24
C ALA A 351 -7.44 -10.38 -27.85
N ASP A 352 -6.98 -11.30 -28.71
CA ASP A 352 -5.72 -12.05 -28.55
C ASP A 352 -4.54 -11.49 -29.38
N GLN A 353 -4.70 -10.32 -30.02
CA GLN A 353 -3.64 -9.70 -30.82
C GLN A 353 -2.72 -8.80 -29.98
N ASP A 354 -1.43 -8.83 -30.32
CA ASP A 354 -0.44 -7.93 -29.75
C ASP A 354 -0.84 -6.47 -30.04
N GLY A 355 -1.03 -5.70 -28.97
CA GLY A 355 -1.40 -4.29 -29.02
C GLY A 355 -2.80 -3.96 -28.50
N PHE A 356 -3.74 -4.91 -28.46
CA PHE A 356 -5.09 -4.65 -27.91
C PHE A 356 -5.04 -4.30 -26.42
N ALA A 357 -4.38 -5.15 -25.63
CA ALA A 357 -4.16 -4.90 -24.20
C ALA A 357 -3.38 -3.60 -23.96
N ALA A 358 -2.41 -3.29 -24.83
CA ALA A 358 -1.60 -2.08 -24.74
C ALA A 358 -2.44 -0.82 -25.01
N ALA A 359 -3.33 -0.84 -25.99
CA ALA A 359 -4.22 0.28 -26.30
C ALA A 359 -5.15 0.58 -25.11
N ILE A 360 -5.74 -0.45 -24.49
CA ILE A 360 -6.60 -0.27 -23.33
C ILE A 360 -5.78 0.20 -22.12
N ALA A 361 -4.63 -0.41 -21.84
CA ALA A 361 -3.76 0.02 -20.75
C ALA A 361 -3.27 1.46 -20.93
N THR A 362 -3.05 1.91 -22.16
CA THR A 362 -2.70 3.30 -22.48
C THR A 362 -3.85 4.24 -22.13
N ALA A 363 -5.10 3.91 -22.48
CA ALA A 363 -6.25 4.72 -22.09
C ALA A 363 -6.41 4.84 -20.56
N PHE A 364 -6.14 3.77 -19.82
CA PHE A 364 -6.08 3.83 -18.35
C PHE A 364 -4.97 4.76 -17.85
N ALA A 365 -3.76 4.64 -18.42
CA ALA A 365 -2.62 5.46 -18.05
C ALA A 365 -2.83 6.95 -18.35
N GLU A 366 -3.44 7.30 -19.49
CA GLU A 366 -3.79 8.67 -19.88
C GLU A 366 -4.78 9.32 -18.90
N GLN A 367 -5.68 8.53 -18.32
CA GLN A 367 -6.60 8.99 -17.28
C GLN A 367 -6.05 8.84 -15.85
N GLU A 368 -4.77 8.43 -15.72
CA GLU A 368 -4.11 8.15 -14.44
C GLU A 368 -4.92 7.19 -13.54
N LEU A 369 -5.46 6.12 -14.14
CA LEU A 369 -6.11 5.03 -13.44
C LEU A 369 -5.22 3.79 -13.43
N SER A 370 -5.06 3.19 -12.25
CA SER A 370 -4.28 1.96 -12.07
C SER A 370 -5.15 0.74 -12.38
N ILE A 371 -4.55 -0.24 -13.04
CA ILE A 371 -5.14 -1.55 -13.33
C ILE A 371 -4.70 -2.52 -12.22
N ASP A 372 -5.65 -3.20 -11.59
CA ASP A 372 -5.41 -4.23 -10.56
C ASP A 372 -5.25 -5.62 -11.19
N GLN A 373 -6.22 -6.05 -11.99
CA GLN A 373 -6.25 -7.38 -12.62
C GLN A 373 -6.72 -7.28 -14.06
N ILE A 374 -6.22 -8.21 -14.88
CA ILE A 374 -6.60 -8.39 -16.28
C ILE A 374 -7.08 -9.84 -16.45
N GLY A 375 -8.23 -10.01 -17.09
CA GLY A 375 -8.76 -11.29 -17.53
C GLY A 375 -9.07 -11.27 -19.02
N THR A 376 -8.99 -12.41 -19.69
CA THR A 376 -9.38 -12.56 -21.10
C THR A 376 -10.25 -13.80 -21.26
N ASP A 377 -11.25 -13.72 -22.14
CA ASP A 377 -12.07 -14.86 -22.59
C ASP A 377 -11.78 -15.25 -24.05
N GLY A 378 -10.76 -14.63 -24.68
CA GLY A 378 -10.40 -14.81 -26.09
C GLY A 378 -11.17 -13.91 -27.07
N THR A 379 -12.25 -13.26 -26.63
CA THR A 379 -13.05 -12.32 -27.44
C THR A 379 -13.18 -10.93 -26.79
N SER A 380 -12.94 -10.87 -25.49
CA SER A 380 -12.99 -9.69 -24.67
C SER A 380 -11.89 -9.72 -23.61
N MET A 381 -11.49 -8.53 -23.16
CA MET A 381 -10.58 -8.36 -22.04
C MET A 381 -11.26 -7.56 -20.93
N THR A 382 -11.20 -8.09 -19.71
CA THR A 382 -11.70 -7.45 -18.50
C THR A 382 -10.53 -6.85 -17.72
N PHE A 383 -10.62 -5.56 -17.42
CA PHE A 383 -9.67 -4.81 -16.60
C PHE A 383 -10.37 -4.37 -15.33
N THR A 384 -9.73 -4.58 -14.18
CA THR A 384 -10.26 -4.14 -12.89
C THR A 384 -9.45 -2.97 -12.34
N THR A 385 -10.10 -2.11 -11.57
CA THR A 385 -9.44 -1.01 -10.86
C THR A 385 -9.94 -0.95 -9.42
N VAL A 386 -9.03 -0.67 -8.48
CA VAL A 386 -9.35 -0.52 -7.06
C VAL A 386 -9.79 0.91 -6.80
N LEU A 387 -11.01 1.08 -6.29
CA LEU A 387 -11.54 2.38 -5.94
C LEU A 387 -11.04 2.84 -4.55
N PRO A 388 -10.83 4.16 -4.36
CA PRO A 388 -10.53 4.76 -3.07
C PRO A 388 -11.58 4.47 -1.99
N LYS A 389 -11.24 4.69 -0.71
CA LYS A 389 -12.19 4.49 0.39
C LYS A 389 -13.27 5.59 0.46
N ASP A 390 -12.91 6.83 0.10
CA ASP A 390 -13.77 8.02 0.17
C ASP A 390 -14.70 8.08 -1.05
N GLU A 391 -16.00 8.25 -0.83
CA GLU A 391 -17.01 8.24 -1.91
C GLU A 391 -16.80 9.34 -2.96
N ALA A 392 -16.33 10.53 -2.56
CA ALA A 392 -16.05 11.60 -3.51
C ALA A 392 -14.86 11.25 -4.41
N ASP A 393 -13.82 10.62 -3.83
CA ASP A 393 -12.68 10.12 -4.59
C ASP A 393 -13.07 8.93 -5.49
N GLN A 394 -14.04 8.09 -5.07
CA GLN A 394 -14.61 7.05 -5.93
C GLN A 394 -15.31 7.66 -7.15
N GLU A 395 -16.16 8.68 -6.96
CA GLU A 395 -16.84 9.32 -8.09
C GLU A 395 -15.83 9.99 -9.05
N ALA A 396 -14.75 10.57 -8.53
CA ALA A 396 -13.67 11.09 -9.37
C ALA A 396 -13.00 9.98 -10.21
N CYS A 397 -12.79 8.78 -9.64
CA CYS A 397 -12.33 7.62 -10.38
C CYS A 397 -13.35 7.17 -11.44
N ARG A 398 -14.64 7.17 -11.12
CA ARG A 398 -15.71 6.80 -12.06
C ARG A 398 -15.83 7.78 -13.22
N GLU A 399 -15.62 9.07 -12.98
CA GLU A 399 -15.56 10.07 -14.06
C GLU A 399 -14.40 9.81 -15.02
N LYS A 400 -13.24 9.40 -14.50
CA LYS A 400 -12.12 8.95 -15.34
C LYS A 400 -12.49 7.71 -16.18
N ILE A 401 -13.24 6.76 -15.63
CA ILE A 401 -13.74 5.59 -16.38
C ILE A 401 -14.69 6.02 -17.51
N ARG A 402 -15.56 7.02 -17.27
CA ARG A 402 -16.44 7.57 -18.33
C ARG A 402 -15.63 8.19 -19.48
N LYS A 403 -14.49 8.82 -19.18
CA LYS A 403 -13.55 9.32 -20.21
C LYS A 403 -12.88 8.18 -20.97
N ILE A 404 -12.39 7.14 -20.29
CA ILE A 404 -11.84 5.93 -20.93
C ILE A 404 -12.86 5.33 -21.92
N LYS A 405 -14.14 5.26 -21.54
CA LYS A 405 -15.20 4.79 -22.43
C LYS A 405 -15.31 5.62 -23.72
N GLY A 406 -15.12 6.94 -23.63
CA GLY A 406 -15.06 7.84 -24.78
C GLY A 406 -13.84 7.60 -25.64
N ASP A 407 -12.67 7.46 -25.01
CA ASP A 407 -11.38 7.27 -25.66
C ASP A 407 -11.31 5.93 -26.43
N LEU A 408 -11.91 4.86 -25.88
CA LEU A 408 -11.92 3.52 -26.47
C LEU A 408 -12.94 3.33 -27.60
N GLY A 409 -13.68 4.36 -28.02
CA GLY A 409 -14.65 4.22 -29.12
C GLY A 409 -14.01 3.72 -30.43
N MET A 410 -12.77 4.15 -30.68
CA MET A 410 -11.91 3.67 -31.77
C MET A 410 -10.52 3.44 -31.19
N ILE A 411 -9.94 2.28 -31.42
CA ILE A 411 -8.59 1.95 -30.95
C ILE A 411 -7.65 1.71 -32.13
N ASP A 412 -6.41 2.19 -31.99
CA ASP A 412 -5.33 1.93 -32.94
C ASP A 412 -4.53 0.73 -32.45
N ILE A 413 -4.45 -0.30 -33.28
CA ILE A 413 -3.65 -1.49 -33.04
C ILE A 413 -2.71 -1.63 -34.23
N ASN A 414 -1.41 -1.44 -33.99
CA ASN A 414 -0.36 -1.57 -35.00
C ASN A 414 -0.57 -0.71 -36.26
N GLY A 415 -1.16 0.49 -36.11
CA GLY A 415 -1.40 1.44 -37.21
C GLY A 415 -2.74 1.27 -37.90
N GLU A 416 -3.57 0.32 -37.46
CA GLU A 416 -4.91 0.08 -37.98
C GLU A 416 -5.97 0.43 -36.94
N ARG A 417 -7.06 1.05 -37.40
CA ARG A 417 -8.13 1.54 -36.52
C ARG A 417 -9.30 0.58 -36.46
N TYR A 418 -9.60 0.13 -35.25
CA TYR A 418 -10.68 -0.79 -34.95
C TYR A 418 -11.77 -0.10 -34.13
N ARG A 419 -13.03 -0.39 -34.45
CA ARG A 419 -14.16 0.05 -33.63
C ARG A 419 -14.41 -0.99 -32.55
N VAL A 420 -14.42 -0.58 -31.29
CA VAL A 420 -14.77 -1.47 -30.18
C VAL A 420 -16.21 -1.96 -30.34
N GLU A 421 -16.42 -3.27 -30.23
CA GLU A 421 -17.72 -3.92 -30.42
C GLU A 421 -18.61 -3.76 -29.18
N GLY A 422 -17.99 -3.71 -28.01
CA GLY A 422 -18.71 -3.60 -26.74
C GLY A 422 -17.84 -3.05 -25.63
N PHE A 423 -18.47 -2.26 -24.77
CA PHE A 423 -17.89 -1.76 -23.53
C PHE A 423 -18.90 -2.03 -22.41
N GLN A 424 -18.55 -2.89 -21.47
CA GLN A 424 -19.34 -3.18 -20.29
C GLN A 424 -18.60 -2.66 -19.06
N TRP A 425 -19.32 -1.95 -18.20
CA TRP A 425 -18.80 -1.44 -16.94
C TRP A 425 -19.65 -1.98 -15.81
N ALA A 426 -19.03 -2.82 -14.98
CA ALA A 426 -19.61 -3.33 -13.76
C ALA A 426 -19.09 -2.51 -12.58
N GLU A 427 -19.94 -1.61 -12.11
CA GLU A 427 -19.67 -0.74 -10.95
C GLU A 427 -19.84 -1.51 -9.64
N GLY A 428 -18.95 -1.25 -8.68
CA GLY A 428 -19.12 -1.68 -7.29
C GLY A 428 -19.09 -3.20 -7.10
N LYS A 429 -18.06 -3.86 -7.60
CA LYS A 429 -17.77 -5.29 -7.38
C LYS A 429 -16.84 -5.49 -6.19
N ALA A 430 -16.69 -6.75 -5.79
CA ALA A 430 -15.73 -7.17 -4.77
C ALA A 430 -14.82 -8.28 -5.29
N THR A 431 -13.57 -8.28 -4.83
CA THR A 431 -12.68 -9.44 -4.99
C THR A 431 -12.55 -10.18 -3.68
N VAL A 432 -12.58 -11.52 -3.74
CA VAL A 432 -12.17 -12.41 -2.66
C VAL A 432 -10.97 -13.18 -3.15
N SER A 433 -9.83 -13.00 -2.48
CA SER A 433 -8.55 -13.59 -2.83
C SER A 433 -8.16 -14.62 -1.80
N VAL A 434 -7.73 -15.79 -2.27
CA VAL A 434 -7.22 -16.88 -1.45
C VAL A 434 -5.72 -16.98 -1.69
N ILE A 435 -4.94 -16.96 -0.62
CA ILE A 435 -3.47 -16.88 -0.65
C ILE A 435 -2.86 -18.06 0.11
N GLY A 436 -1.91 -18.74 -0.52
CA GLY A 436 -1.23 -19.89 0.05
C GLY A 436 -0.04 -20.34 -0.80
N SER A 437 0.91 -21.01 -0.16
CA SER A 437 2.17 -21.47 -0.76
C SER A 437 2.00 -22.62 -1.76
N GLU A 438 0.91 -23.39 -1.63
CA GLU A 438 0.72 -24.67 -2.31
C GLU A 438 -0.53 -24.71 -3.22
N LEU A 439 -1.13 -23.54 -3.52
CA LEU A 439 -2.38 -23.45 -4.28
C LEU A 439 -2.29 -24.12 -5.65
N LEU A 440 -1.26 -23.81 -6.44
CA LEU A 440 -1.11 -24.40 -7.77
C LEU A 440 -0.53 -25.83 -7.76
N LYS A 441 0.03 -26.30 -6.65
CA LYS A 441 0.46 -27.70 -6.53
C LYS A 441 -0.71 -28.65 -6.31
N ASN A 442 -1.88 -28.12 -5.96
CA ASN A 442 -3.09 -28.89 -5.66
C ASN A 442 -4.20 -28.48 -6.64
N PRO A 443 -4.23 -29.06 -7.87
CA PRO A 443 -5.11 -28.58 -8.95
C PRO A 443 -6.60 -28.60 -8.60
N GLY A 444 -7.04 -29.50 -7.70
CA GLY A 444 -8.44 -29.55 -7.27
C GLY A 444 -8.87 -28.37 -6.38
N VAL A 445 -7.94 -27.55 -5.88
CA VAL A 445 -8.26 -26.42 -4.97
C VAL A 445 -9.18 -25.44 -5.65
N LEU A 446 -8.85 -25.06 -6.89
CA LEU A 446 -9.66 -24.10 -7.64
C LEU A 446 -11.08 -24.63 -7.88
N GLY A 447 -11.20 -25.90 -8.29
CA GLY A 447 -12.50 -26.55 -8.48
C GLY A 447 -13.31 -26.66 -7.19
N SER A 448 -12.63 -26.91 -6.08
CA SER A 448 -13.23 -26.98 -4.74
C SER A 448 -13.76 -25.61 -4.29
N ILE A 449 -13.00 -24.52 -4.49
CA ILE A 449 -13.44 -23.16 -4.16
C ILE A 449 -14.62 -22.77 -5.06
N TYR A 450 -14.51 -23.03 -6.36
CA TYR A 450 -15.56 -22.72 -7.33
C TYR A 450 -16.87 -23.43 -6.95
N SER A 451 -16.80 -24.74 -6.64
CA SER A 451 -17.96 -25.52 -6.20
C SER A 451 -18.56 -25.00 -4.89
N THR A 452 -17.72 -24.59 -3.95
CA THR A 452 -18.16 -24.05 -2.64
C THR A 452 -18.94 -22.75 -2.83
N LEU A 453 -18.44 -21.85 -3.68
CA LEU A 453 -19.08 -20.55 -3.94
C LEU A 453 -20.38 -20.72 -4.75
N THR A 454 -20.37 -21.52 -5.82
CA THR A 454 -21.55 -21.69 -6.67
C THR A 454 -22.67 -22.48 -5.99
N ALA A 455 -22.34 -23.45 -5.12
CA ALA A 455 -23.34 -24.14 -4.30
C ALA A 455 -24.09 -23.21 -3.33
N SER A 456 -23.54 -22.02 -3.07
CA SER A 456 -24.13 -20.99 -2.22
C SER A 456 -24.70 -19.81 -3.01
N ASP A 457 -24.96 -20.00 -4.32
CA ASP A 457 -25.52 -18.98 -5.22
C ASP A 457 -24.67 -17.69 -5.26
N ILE A 458 -23.34 -17.87 -5.29
CA ILE A 458 -22.36 -16.79 -5.47
C ILE A 458 -21.82 -16.89 -6.90
N GLU A 459 -22.25 -15.95 -7.74
CA GLU A 459 -21.78 -15.82 -9.11
C GLU A 459 -20.33 -15.29 -9.15
N ILE A 460 -19.49 -15.91 -9.98
CA ILE A 460 -18.10 -15.54 -10.18
C ILE A 460 -17.98 -14.87 -11.55
N HIS A 461 -17.74 -13.57 -11.56
CA HIS A 461 -17.63 -12.73 -12.75
C HIS A 461 -16.26 -12.85 -13.43
N LEU A 462 -15.20 -13.04 -12.65
CA LEU A 462 -13.82 -13.19 -13.13
C LEU A 462 -13.01 -14.03 -12.15
N VAL A 463 -12.16 -14.90 -12.68
CA VAL A 463 -11.12 -15.60 -11.93
C VAL A 463 -9.75 -15.12 -12.42
N SER A 464 -8.90 -14.69 -11.50
CA SER A 464 -7.51 -14.35 -11.78
C SER A 464 -6.56 -15.15 -10.90
N HIS A 465 -5.38 -15.48 -11.43
CA HIS A 465 -4.35 -16.20 -10.71
C HIS A 465 -3.04 -15.42 -10.74
N SER A 466 -2.32 -15.39 -9.63
CA SER A 466 -1.06 -14.65 -9.58
C SER A 466 0.07 -15.36 -10.31
N ILE A 467 0.99 -14.58 -10.88
CA ILE A 467 2.19 -15.10 -11.56
C ILE A 467 3.12 -15.80 -10.56
N MET A 468 3.11 -15.37 -9.28
CA MET A 468 3.85 -16.04 -8.22
C MET A 468 3.21 -17.36 -7.77
N LYS A 469 2.07 -17.76 -8.38
CA LYS A 469 1.39 -19.04 -8.15
C LYS A 469 0.88 -19.24 -6.72
N ARG A 470 0.67 -18.12 -6.01
CA ARG A 470 0.31 -18.09 -4.58
C ARG A 470 -1.04 -17.48 -4.29
N ARG A 471 -1.75 -16.97 -5.29
CA ARG A 471 -3.08 -16.35 -5.12
C ARG A 471 -4.05 -16.74 -6.23
N PHE A 472 -5.28 -17.07 -5.83
CA PHE A 472 -6.46 -17.04 -6.68
C PHE A 472 -7.37 -15.90 -6.25
N SER A 473 -7.95 -15.16 -7.19
CA SER A 473 -8.91 -14.09 -6.88
C SER A 473 -10.18 -14.27 -7.67
N PHE A 474 -11.30 -14.04 -7.00
CA PHE A 474 -12.64 -14.21 -7.54
C PHE A 474 -13.35 -12.86 -7.47
N LEU A 475 -13.73 -12.31 -8.62
CA LEU A 475 -14.57 -11.13 -8.71
C LEU A 475 -16.03 -11.56 -8.54
N ILE A 476 -16.69 -11.05 -7.52
CA ILE A 476 -18.06 -11.42 -7.12
C ILE A 476 -18.87 -10.15 -6.80
N ASP A 477 -20.17 -10.33 -6.56
CA ASP A 477 -21.00 -9.24 -6.08
C ASP A 477 -20.64 -8.82 -4.65
N PRO A 478 -20.63 -7.51 -4.34
CA PRO A 478 -20.14 -6.99 -3.06
C PRO A 478 -20.96 -7.49 -1.87
N ASN A 479 -22.27 -7.69 -2.07
CA ASN A 479 -23.20 -8.18 -1.05
C ASN A 479 -22.91 -9.62 -0.63
N LYS A 480 -22.22 -10.40 -1.48
CA LYS A 480 -21.82 -11.79 -1.22
C LYS A 480 -20.41 -11.90 -0.66
N CYS A 481 -19.67 -10.80 -0.53
CA CYS A 481 -18.25 -10.80 -0.15
C CYS A 481 -17.99 -11.45 1.22
N GLN A 482 -18.71 -11.03 2.26
CA GLN A 482 -18.55 -11.62 3.60
C GLN A 482 -18.99 -13.09 3.64
N GLU A 483 -20.04 -13.45 2.90
CA GLU A 483 -20.50 -14.83 2.79
C GLU A 483 -19.43 -15.72 2.15
N ALA A 484 -18.85 -15.29 1.03
CA ALA A 484 -17.77 -15.98 0.35
C ALA A 484 -16.54 -16.17 1.26
N VAL A 485 -16.10 -15.13 1.97
CA VAL A 485 -14.98 -15.23 2.91
C VAL A 485 -15.26 -16.28 3.99
N ARG A 486 -16.46 -16.29 4.58
CA ARG A 486 -16.84 -17.27 5.61
C ARG A 486 -16.91 -18.70 5.09
N LEU A 487 -17.48 -18.90 3.91
CA LEU A 487 -17.58 -20.23 3.30
C LEU A 487 -16.19 -20.82 3.02
N ILE A 488 -15.32 -20.04 2.38
CA ILE A 488 -13.94 -20.45 2.10
C ILE A 488 -13.19 -20.69 3.42
N HIS A 489 -13.33 -19.79 4.40
CA HIS A 489 -12.67 -19.93 5.70
C HIS A 489 -13.13 -21.21 6.43
N SER A 490 -14.43 -21.49 6.47
CA SER A 490 -14.97 -22.69 7.11
C SER A 490 -14.47 -23.98 6.45
N VAL A 491 -14.44 -24.04 5.11
CA VAL A 491 -14.01 -25.25 4.39
C VAL A 491 -12.53 -25.54 4.60
N TYR A 492 -11.68 -24.51 4.49
CA TYR A 492 -10.22 -24.70 4.40
C TYR A 492 -9.43 -24.33 5.64
N VAL A 493 -9.95 -23.47 6.51
CA VAL A 493 -9.24 -23.06 7.73
C VAL A 493 -9.78 -23.81 8.94
N ASP A 494 -11.09 -23.92 9.09
CA ASP A 494 -11.71 -24.56 10.26
C ASP A 494 -11.75 -26.09 10.11
N ASN A 495 -12.05 -26.59 8.92
CA ASN A 495 -12.24 -28.03 8.68
C ASN A 495 -11.02 -28.73 8.06
N ASP A 496 -10.07 -27.98 7.49
CA ASP A 496 -8.92 -28.50 6.71
C ASP A 496 -9.34 -29.58 5.68
N LYS A 497 -10.49 -29.36 5.01
CA LYS A 497 -11.09 -30.31 4.08
C LYS A 497 -11.09 -29.76 2.66
N MET A 498 -10.74 -30.62 1.72
CA MET A 498 -10.91 -30.36 0.30
C MET A 498 -12.26 -30.93 -0.14
N VAL A 499 -13.21 -30.05 -0.50
CA VAL A 499 -14.50 -30.47 -1.08
C VAL A 499 -14.28 -30.68 -2.56
N ILE A 500 -13.99 -31.91 -2.98
CA ILE A 500 -13.86 -32.25 -4.40
C ILE A 500 -15.25 -32.61 -4.91
N ALA A 501 -15.78 -31.85 -5.87
CA ALA A 501 -16.98 -32.28 -6.59
C ALA A 501 -16.68 -33.59 -7.33
N GLU A 502 -17.50 -34.62 -7.13
CA GLU A 502 -17.38 -35.86 -7.90
C GLU A 502 -17.71 -35.56 -9.36
N VAL A 503 -16.70 -35.68 -10.23
CA VAL A 503 -16.91 -35.68 -11.67
C VAL A 503 -17.36 -37.10 -12.02
N ASP A 504 -18.65 -37.29 -12.31
CA ASP A 504 -19.18 -38.56 -12.80
C ASP A 504 -18.70 -38.81 -14.24
N THR A 505 -17.48 -39.33 -14.36
CA THR A 505 -16.84 -39.62 -15.64
C THR A 505 -17.58 -40.69 -16.44
N LYS A 506 -18.36 -41.56 -15.79
CA LYS A 506 -19.13 -42.61 -16.48
C LYS A 506 -20.31 -42.04 -17.26
N ARG A 507 -20.93 -40.97 -16.76
CA ARG A 507 -22.00 -40.26 -17.46
C ARG A 507 -21.45 -39.42 -18.62
N ALA A 508 -20.29 -38.79 -18.43
CA ALA A 508 -19.59 -38.05 -19.49
C ALA A 508 -19.10 -38.97 -20.64
N GLU A 509 -18.61 -40.18 -20.34
CA GLU A 509 -18.23 -41.17 -21.35
C GLU A 509 -19.44 -41.76 -22.08
N GLN A 510 -20.57 -41.98 -21.38
CA GLN A 510 -21.83 -42.39 -22.02
C GLN A 510 -22.41 -41.32 -22.94
N GLU A 511 -22.29 -40.04 -22.60
CA GLU A 511 -22.74 -38.91 -23.42
C GLU A 511 -21.76 -38.59 -24.56
N ALA A 512 -20.44 -38.73 -24.35
CA ALA A 512 -19.42 -38.57 -25.39
C ALA A 512 -19.41 -39.73 -26.39
N GLY A 513 -19.67 -40.96 -25.94
CA GLY A 513 -19.87 -42.13 -26.80
C GLY A 513 -21.07 -42.03 -27.73
N MET A 514 -22.05 -41.16 -27.42
CA MET A 514 -23.18 -40.84 -28.30
C MET A 514 -22.88 -39.73 -29.33
N ARG A 515 -21.76 -39.00 -29.19
CA ARG A 515 -21.30 -37.98 -30.16
C ARG A 515 -20.01 -38.42 -30.87
N GLY A 516 -19.93 -39.69 -31.24
CA GLY A 516 -18.89 -40.23 -32.11
C GLY A 516 -19.04 -39.75 -33.56
N THR A 517 -18.76 -38.48 -33.83
CA THR A 517 -18.21 -37.97 -35.10
C THR A 517 -17.94 -36.49 -34.93
N PHE A 518 -16.71 -36.11 -34.59
CA PHE A 518 -16.03 -34.93 -35.14
C PHE A 518 -14.56 -34.96 -34.70
N LEU A 519 -13.69 -34.65 -35.66
CA LEU A 519 -12.24 -34.43 -35.58
C LEU A 519 -11.36 -35.69 -35.75
N ARG A 520 -11.17 -36.04 -37.02
CA ARG A 520 -9.84 -36.27 -37.59
C ARG A 520 -9.20 -34.93 -37.93
#